data_AF-A0A480AM41-F1
#
_entry.id   AF-A0A480AM41-F1
#
_cell.length_a   1.000
_cell.length_b   1.000
_cell.length_c   1.000
_cell.angle_alpha   90.00
_cell.angle_beta   90.00
_cell.angle_gamma   90.00
#
_symmetry.space_group_name_H-M   'P 1'
#
loop_
_entity.id
_entity.type
_entity.pdbx_description
1 polymer ?
#
loop_
_entity_poly.entity_id
_entity_poly.type
_entity_poly.pdbx_seq_one_letter_code
_entity_poly.pdbx_strand_id
1 'polypeptide(L)'
;MFICFGRKDEALKTLHDCARSQESIQDYRGLIATQLRQVQALQAINDAAAAVEIARAALSRSNADPALADLQHFAYHHLGKAELQAGLYGEARQHLLNALASRQQMSDHELVSSTQAALALLRRLTTNTDA
;
A
#
# COMPACT_ATOMS: atom_id res chain seq x y z
N MET A 1 16.51 -5.55 0.69
CA MET A 1 17.35 -4.38 0.35
C MET A 1 17.75 -4.46 -1.13
N PHE A 2 16.79 -4.27 -2.07
CA PHE A 2 17.05 -4.21 -3.53
C PHE A 2 16.68 -2.84 -4.14
N ILE A 3 16.00 -1.98 -3.38
CA ILE A 3 15.53 -0.67 -3.84
C ILE A 3 16.70 0.33 -4.01
N CYS A 4 17.88 0.04 -3.45
CA CYS A 4 19.01 0.98 -3.38
C CYS A 4 20.01 0.93 -4.56
N PHE A 5 19.87 0.03 -5.55
CA PHE A 5 20.90 -0.16 -6.59
C PHE A 5 20.49 0.27 -8.01
N GLY A 6 19.41 1.03 -8.19
CA GLY A 6 18.98 1.48 -9.53
C GLY A 6 18.36 0.38 -10.42
N ARG A 7 18.34 -0.88 -9.96
CA ARG A 7 17.73 -2.04 -10.65
C ARG A 7 16.25 -2.19 -10.28
N LYS A 8 15.49 -1.09 -10.37
CA LYS A 8 14.09 -1.04 -9.92
C LYS A 8 13.21 -2.01 -10.74
N ASP A 9 13.48 -2.13 -12.03
CA ASP A 9 12.74 -3.04 -12.93
C ASP A 9 12.99 -4.51 -12.58
N GLU A 10 14.22 -4.86 -12.23
CA GLU A 10 14.55 -6.23 -11.81
C GLU A 10 13.97 -6.58 -10.45
N ALA A 11 13.94 -5.62 -9.53
CA ALA A 11 13.27 -5.78 -8.25
C ALA A 11 11.76 -6.02 -8.46
N LEU A 12 11.11 -5.25 -9.33
CA LEU A 12 9.71 -5.45 -9.69
C LEU A 12 9.46 -6.81 -10.34
N LYS A 13 10.32 -7.22 -11.29
CA LYS A 13 10.23 -8.54 -11.91
C LYS A 13 10.35 -9.66 -10.87
N THR A 14 11.36 -9.60 -10.01
CA THR A 14 11.58 -10.60 -8.95
C THR A 14 10.38 -10.68 -8.00
N LEU A 15 9.84 -9.53 -7.60
CA LEU A 15 8.65 -9.47 -6.76
C LEU A 15 7.41 -10.02 -7.47
N HIS A 16 7.28 -9.79 -8.79
CA HIS A 16 6.19 -10.33 -9.61
C HIS A 16 6.25 -11.86 -9.71
N ASP A 17 7.43 -12.40 -10.00
CA ASP A 17 7.64 -13.85 -10.08
C ASP A 17 7.39 -14.51 -8.70
N CYS A 18 7.84 -13.87 -7.61
CA CYS A 18 7.56 -14.31 -6.25
C CYS A 18 6.06 -14.33 -5.93
N ALA A 19 5.35 -13.24 -6.23
CA ALA A 19 3.89 -13.14 -6.03
C ALA A 19 3.15 -14.25 -6.81
N ARG A 20 3.51 -14.50 -8.07
CA ARG A 20 2.92 -15.59 -8.87
C ARG A 20 3.16 -16.96 -8.25
N SER A 21 4.36 -17.21 -7.77
CA SER A 21 4.68 -18.47 -7.08
C SER A 21 3.85 -18.63 -5.81
N GLN A 22 3.75 -17.59 -4.98
CA GLN A 22 2.97 -17.60 -3.74
C GLN A 22 1.48 -17.80 -4.00
N GLU A 23 0.94 -17.18 -5.04
CA GLU A 23 -0.44 -17.40 -5.46
C GLU A 23 -0.68 -18.86 -5.88
N SER A 24 0.25 -19.48 -6.62
CA SER A 24 0.11 -20.88 -7.07
C SER A 24 0.10 -21.90 -5.93
N ILE A 25 0.81 -21.61 -4.83
CA ILE A 25 0.84 -22.46 -3.62
C ILE A 25 -0.15 -21.99 -2.55
N GLN A 26 -0.99 -21.00 -2.86
CA GLN A 26 -1.99 -20.40 -1.97
C GLN A 26 -1.42 -19.80 -0.67
N ASP A 27 -0.16 -19.34 -0.69
CA ASP A 27 0.44 -18.54 0.38
C ASP A 27 -0.04 -17.09 0.29
N TYR A 28 -1.28 -16.84 0.69
CA TYR A 28 -1.90 -15.51 0.58
C TYR A 28 -1.32 -14.46 1.52
N ARG A 29 -0.84 -14.87 2.69
CA ARG A 29 -0.13 -13.98 3.62
C ARG A 29 1.18 -13.49 3.02
N GLY A 30 1.99 -14.42 2.50
CA GLY A 30 3.21 -14.09 1.79
C GLY A 30 2.95 -13.26 0.54
N LEU A 31 1.91 -13.61 -0.23
CA LEU A 31 1.50 -12.87 -1.43
C LEU A 31 1.18 -11.41 -1.11
N ILE A 32 0.35 -11.14 -0.11
CA ILE A 32 0.01 -9.76 0.29
C ILE A 32 1.28 -9.01 0.69
N ALA A 33 2.15 -9.61 1.52
CA ALA A 33 3.39 -8.96 1.93
C ALA A 33 4.31 -8.64 0.73
N THR A 34 4.35 -9.50 -0.29
CA THR A 34 5.09 -9.27 -1.53
C THR A 34 4.44 -8.16 -2.37
N GLN A 35 3.11 -8.18 -2.52
CA GLN A 35 2.35 -7.16 -3.24
C GLN A 35 2.54 -5.77 -2.63
N LEU A 36 2.52 -5.63 -1.30
CA LEU A 36 2.75 -4.33 -0.66
C LEU A 36 4.17 -3.78 -0.91
N ARG A 37 5.17 -4.66 -1.04
CA ARG A 37 6.52 -4.27 -1.47
C ARG A 37 6.56 -3.86 -2.95
N GLN A 38 5.79 -4.53 -3.81
CA GLN A 38 5.62 -4.09 -5.21
C GLN A 38 5.02 -2.70 -5.27
N VAL A 39 3.97 -2.41 -4.48
CA VAL A 39 3.37 -1.07 -4.39
C VAL A 39 4.45 -0.04 -4.08
N GLN A 40 5.28 -0.26 -3.05
CA GLN A 40 6.37 0.67 -2.73
C GLN A 40 7.38 0.84 -3.86
N ALA A 41 7.73 -0.24 -4.57
CA ALA A 41 8.65 -0.18 -5.70
C ALA A 41 8.05 0.58 -6.90
N LEU A 42 6.77 0.38 -7.20
CA LEU A 42 6.00 1.09 -8.23
C LEU A 42 5.89 2.59 -7.90
N GLN A 43 5.61 2.93 -6.64
CA GLN A 43 5.62 4.30 -6.16
C GLN A 43 6.98 4.98 -6.37
N ALA A 44 8.08 4.25 -6.14
CA ALA A 44 9.44 4.77 -6.32
C ALA A 44 9.85 4.98 -7.80
N ILE A 45 9.09 4.47 -8.76
CA ILE A 45 9.24 4.74 -10.21
C ILE A 45 8.13 5.62 -10.78
N ASN A 46 7.26 6.18 -9.92
CA ASN A 46 6.09 6.97 -10.31
C ASN A 46 5.04 6.24 -11.15
N ASP A 47 4.99 4.90 -11.07
CA ASP A 47 3.91 4.12 -11.67
C ASP A 47 2.75 4.01 -10.67
N ALA A 48 2.03 5.11 -10.49
CA ALA A 48 0.94 5.22 -9.52
C ALA A 48 -0.26 4.33 -9.91
N ALA A 49 -0.53 4.17 -11.21
CA ALA A 49 -1.64 3.35 -11.70
C ALA A 49 -1.42 1.88 -11.35
N ALA A 50 -0.26 1.31 -11.67
CA ALA A 50 0.05 -0.07 -11.30
C ALA A 50 0.10 -0.26 -9.76
N ALA A 51 0.60 0.74 -9.03
CA ALA A 51 0.63 0.70 -7.56
C ALA A 51 -0.78 0.59 -6.97
N VAL A 52 -1.75 1.33 -7.51
CA VAL A 52 -3.16 1.26 -7.09
C VAL A 52 -3.74 -0.11 -7.37
N GLU A 53 -3.53 -0.67 -8.57
CA GLU A 53 -4.08 -1.98 -8.95
C GLU A 53 -3.59 -3.10 -8.02
N ILE A 54 -2.28 -3.15 -7.76
CA ILE A 54 -1.70 -4.16 -6.86
C ILE A 54 -2.18 -3.96 -5.42
N ALA A 55 -2.29 -2.71 -4.95
CA ALA A 55 -2.77 -2.41 -3.60
C ALA A 55 -4.25 -2.78 -3.42
N ARG A 56 -5.10 -2.57 -4.45
CA ARG A 56 -6.50 -3.00 -4.45
C ARG A 56 -6.62 -4.52 -4.35
N ALA A 57 -5.84 -5.25 -5.14
CA ALA A 57 -5.82 -6.72 -5.09
C ALA A 57 -5.40 -7.25 -3.70
N ALA A 58 -4.39 -6.63 -3.07
CA ALA A 58 -3.97 -6.96 -1.72
C ALA A 58 -5.08 -6.69 -0.69
N LEU A 59 -5.75 -5.53 -0.80
CA LEU A 59 -6.86 -5.17 0.08
C LEU A 59 -8.05 -6.13 -0.07
N SER A 60 -8.51 -6.37 -1.30
CA SER A 60 -9.62 -7.30 -1.59
C SER A 60 -9.37 -8.68 -0.99
N ARG A 61 -8.13 -9.20 -1.10
CA ARG A 61 -7.77 -10.50 -0.53
C ARG A 61 -7.75 -10.48 1.00
N SER A 62 -7.18 -9.45 1.61
CA SER A 62 -7.19 -9.29 3.07
C SER A 62 -8.59 -9.09 3.67
N ASN A 63 -9.53 -8.54 2.88
CA ASN A 63 -10.94 -8.40 3.28
C ASN A 63 -11.75 -9.69 3.09
N ALA A 64 -11.35 -10.55 2.14
CA ALA A 64 -12.06 -11.80 1.84
C ALA A 64 -11.78 -12.91 2.86
N ASP A 65 -10.64 -12.88 3.55
CA ASP A 65 -10.22 -13.92 4.49
C ASP A 65 -9.99 -13.35 5.91
N PRO A 66 -10.81 -13.74 6.91
CA PRO A 66 -10.61 -13.34 8.29
C PRO A 66 -9.23 -13.70 8.87
N ALA A 67 -8.57 -14.74 8.36
CA ALA A 67 -7.22 -15.12 8.79
C ALA A 67 -6.12 -14.13 8.34
N LEU A 68 -6.47 -13.19 7.45
CA LEU A 68 -5.62 -12.13 6.93
C LEU A 68 -6.05 -10.74 7.43
N ALA A 69 -6.99 -10.67 8.38
CA ALA A 69 -7.54 -9.42 8.90
C ALA A 69 -6.46 -8.52 9.53
N ASP A 70 -5.43 -9.11 10.13
CA ASP A 70 -4.28 -8.41 10.67
C ASP A 70 -3.43 -7.69 9.60
N LEU A 71 -3.60 -8.01 8.31
CA LEU A 71 -2.90 -7.34 7.22
C LEU A 71 -3.70 -6.17 6.61
N GLN A 72 -4.99 -6.04 6.94
CA GLN A 72 -5.87 -5.03 6.32
C GLN A 72 -5.36 -3.60 6.55
N HIS A 73 -4.86 -3.29 7.75
CA HIS A 73 -4.33 -1.96 8.06
C HIS A 73 -3.05 -1.62 7.27
N PHE A 74 -2.30 -2.62 6.80
CA PHE A 74 -1.22 -2.41 5.84
C PHE A 74 -1.79 -2.15 4.44
N ALA A 75 -2.72 -2.98 3.97
CA ALA A 75 -3.32 -2.84 2.65
C ALA A 75 -4.03 -1.48 2.47
N TYR A 76 -4.85 -1.06 3.44
CA TYR A 76 -5.47 0.26 3.44
C TYR A 76 -4.45 1.41 3.38
N HIS A 77 -3.35 1.32 4.14
CA HIS A 77 -2.33 2.37 4.16
C HIS A 77 -1.59 2.48 2.82
N HIS A 78 -1.20 1.34 2.25
CA HIS A 78 -0.48 1.31 0.98
C HIS A 78 -1.38 1.72 -0.19
N LEU A 79 -2.65 1.29 -0.22
CA LEU A 79 -3.61 1.75 -1.21
C LEU A 79 -3.82 3.27 -1.11
N GLY A 80 -4.04 3.79 0.10
CA GLY A 80 -4.21 5.23 0.29
C GLY A 80 -3.01 6.06 -0.14
N LYS A 81 -1.78 5.57 0.06
CA LYS A 81 -0.58 6.24 -0.49
C LYS A 81 -0.49 6.15 -2.01
N ALA A 82 -0.87 5.03 -2.61
CA ALA A 82 -0.86 4.85 -4.06
C ALA A 82 -1.90 5.77 -4.72
N GLU A 83 -3.10 5.84 -4.17
CA GLU A 83 -4.18 6.75 -4.58
C GLU A 83 -3.77 8.22 -4.43
N LEU A 84 -3.09 8.59 -3.34
CA LEU A 84 -2.54 9.94 -3.17
C LEU A 84 -1.58 10.29 -4.31
N GLN A 85 -0.68 9.38 -4.68
CA GLN A 85 0.27 9.60 -5.77
C GLN A 85 -0.42 9.64 -7.15
N ALA A 86 -1.55 8.95 -7.30
CA ALA A 86 -2.38 8.97 -8.50
C ALA A 86 -3.33 10.19 -8.58
N GLY A 87 -3.36 11.06 -7.56
CA GLY A 87 -4.28 12.21 -7.50
C GLY A 87 -5.71 11.87 -7.06
N LEU A 88 -5.96 10.62 -6.63
CA LEU A 88 -7.26 10.13 -6.17
C LEU A 88 -7.47 10.50 -4.69
N TYR A 89 -7.56 11.80 -4.41
CA TYR A 89 -7.49 12.32 -3.03
C TYR A 89 -8.68 11.92 -2.14
N GLY A 90 -9.87 11.74 -2.71
CA GLY A 90 -11.06 11.32 -1.96
C GLY A 90 -10.91 9.90 -1.41
N GLU A 91 -10.56 8.97 -2.28
CA GLU A 91 -10.31 7.57 -1.98
C GLU A 91 -9.11 7.43 -1.05
N ALA A 92 -8.01 8.14 -1.34
CA ALA A 92 -6.81 8.14 -0.51
C ALA A 92 -7.12 8.52 0.94
N ARG A 93 -7.95 9.56 1.14
CA ARG A 93 -8.36 10.00 2.47
C ARG A 93 -9.14 8.90 3.19
N GLN A 94 -10.09 8.26 2.53
CA GLN A 94 -10.91 7.21 3.13
C GLN A 94 -10.05 6.01 3.56
N HIS A 95 -9.19 5.50 2.69
CA HIS A 95 -8.36 4.34 3.00
C HIS A 95 -7.31 4.65 4.08
N LEU A 96 -6.70 5.85 4.07
CA LEU A 96 -5.76 6.25 5.12
C LEU A 96 -6.46 6.39 6.49
N LEU A 97 -7.70 6.87 6.55
CA LEU A 97 -8.46 6.94 7.80
C LEU A 97 -8.82 5.54 8.34
N ASN A 98 -9.20 4.61 7.46
CA ASN A 98 -9.44 3.22 7.84
C ASN A 98 -8.17 2.59 8.45
N ALA A 99 -7.02 2.77 7.78
CA ALA A 99 -5.73 2.30 8.31
C ALA A 99 -5.39 2.92 9.67
N LEU A 100 -5.64 4.22 9.84
CA LEU A 100 -5.37 4.94 11.09
C LEU A 100 -6.19 4.37 12.25
N ALA A 101 -7.49 4.15 12.04
CA ALA A 101 -8.39 3.63 13.06
C ALA A 101 -7.90 2.26 13.59
N SER A 102 -7.56 1.32 12.70
CA SER A 102 -7.04 0.01 13.10
C SER A 102 -5.70 0.13 13.85
N ARG A 103 -4.78 0.96 13.35
CA ARG A 103 -3.44 1.13 13.98
C ARG A 103 -3.51 1.77 15.36
N GLN A 104 -4.47 2.66 15.58
CA GLN A 104 -4.75 3.24 16.90
C GLN A 104 -5.26 2.18 17.89
N GLN A 105 -6.13 1.26 17.45
CA GLN A 105 -6.59 0.15 18.28
C GLN A 105 -5.44 -0.81 18.65
N MET A 106 -4.48 -0.99 17.76
CA MET A 106 -3.28 -1.80 17.99
C MET A 106 -2.24 -1.13 18.92
N SER A 107 -2.41 0.16 19.23
CA SER A 107 -1.42 0.98 19.96
C SER A 107 -0.02 0.98 19.32
N ASP A 108 0.08 0.80 18.00
CA ASP A 108 1.35 0.84 17.28
C ASP A 108 1.69 2.28 16.86
N HIS A 109 2.50 2.95 17.67
CA HIS A 109 2.84 4.36 17.49
C HIS A 109 3.60 4.65 16.19
N GLU A 110 4.43 3.73 15.72
CA GLU A 110 5.18 3.92 14.47
C GLU A 110 4.24 3.88 13.26
N LEU A 111 3.33 2.89 13.24
CA LEU A 111 2.34 2.77 12.18
C LEU A 111 1.35 3.93 12.19
N VAL A 112 0.94 4.40 13.37
CA VAL A 112 0.08 5.59 13.52
C VAL A 112 0.79 6.83 12.94
N SER A 113 2.04 7.07 13.34
CA SER A 113 2.84 8.20 12.85
C SER A 113 3.00 8.18 11.33
N SER A 114 3.30 7.01 10.75
CA SER A 114 3.41 6.84 9.29
C SER A 114 2.09 7.19 8.57
N THR A 115 0.95 6.79 9.10
CA THR A 115 -0.35 7.13 8.49
C THR A 115 -0.70 8.61 8.65
N GLN A 116 -0.40 9.21 9.80
CA GLN A 116 -0.60 10.63 10.02
C GLN A 116 0.26 11.49 9.08
N ALA A 117 1.50 11.08 8.80
CA ALA A 117 2.36 11.74 7.83
C ALA A 117 1.75 11.71 6.40
N ALA A 118 1.18 10.58 5.99
CA ALA A 118 0.49 10.47 4.70
C ALA A 118 -0.76 11.36 4.62
N LEU A 119 -1.56 11.42 5.70
CA LEU A 119 -2.73 12.31 5.78
C LEU A 119 -2.33 13.80 5.80
N ALA A 120 -1.22 14.14 6.46
CA ALA A 120 -0.69 15.51 6.45
C ALA A 120 -0.24 15.94 5.04
N LEU A 121 0.40 15.02 4.30
CA LEU A 121 0.74 15.25 2.89
C LEU A 121 -0.53 15.46 2.04
N LEU A 122 -1.54 14.60 2.20
CA LEU A 122 -2.82 14.73 1.50
C LEU A 122 -3.43 16.12 1.71
N ARG A 123 -3.49 16.59 2.97
CA ARG A 123 -4.03 17.92 3.30
C ARG A 123 -3.29 19.03 2.57
N ARG A 124 -1.96 18.98 2.51
CA ARG A 124 -1.14 19.98 1.80
C ARG A 124 -1.43 19.99 0.29
N LEU A 125 -1.62 18.82 -0.31
CA LEU A 125 -1.91 18.70 -1.73
C LEU A 125 -3.32 19.22 -2.07
N THR A 126 -4.31 18.93 -1.24
CA THR A 126 -5.69 19.40 -1.48
C THR A 126 -5.83 20.90 -1.24
N THR A 127 -5.21 21.47 -0.21
CA THR A 127 -5.27 22.93 0.04
C THR A 127 -4.62 23.76 -1.07
N ASN A 128 -3.65 23.19 -1.79
CA ASN A 128 -2.98 23.85 -2.91
C ASN A 128 -3.74 23.70 -4.24
N THR A 129 -4.75 22.82 -4.31
CA THR A 129 -5.54 22.60 -5.52
C THR A 129 -6.79 23.49 -5.56
N ASP A 130 -7.22 23.99 -4.39
CA ASP A 130 -8.40 24.86 -4.21
C ASP A 130 -8.06 26.37 -4.23
N ALA A 131 -6.82 26.75 -4.57
CA ALA A 131 -6.31 28.13 -4.63
C ALA A 131 -5.85 28.50 -6.04
#